data_AF-A0A920ER89-F1
#
_entry.id   AF-A0A920ER89-F1
#
_cell.length_a   1.000
_cell.length_b   1.000
_cell.length_c   1.000
_cell.angle_alpha   90.00
_cell.angle_beta   90.00
_cell.angle_gamma   90.00
#
_symmetry.space_group_name_H-M   'P 1'
#
loop_
_entity.id
_entity.type
_entity.pdbx_description
1 polymer ?
#
loop_
_entity_poly.entity_id
_entity_poly.type
_entity_poly.pdbx_seq_one_letter_code
_entity_poly.pdbx_strand_id
1 'polypeptide(L)'
;MPVPIDAAFVGVNRVATIDIISQLSKANCGGAVCFASGFSEAVSELKDGDELQETLINMAGKMPILGPNCYGIINYFDNFCLWPDQHGGQKVDSGVAVITQSSNIMINLTMQKEVCP
;
A
#
# COMPACT_ATOMS: atom_id res chain seq x y z
N MET A 1 -12.31 15.93 12.68
CA MET A 1 -12.32 14.71 13.55
C MET A 1 -11.31 14.90 14.67
N PRO A 2 -11.53 14.41 15.91
CA PRO A 2 -10.68 14.81 17.04
C PRO A 2 -9.41 13.96 17.25
N VAL A 3 -9.00 13.14 16.27
CA VAL A 3 -7.63 12.58 16.21
C VAL A 3 -7.19 12.58 14.73
N PRO A 4 -5.97 13.06 14.40
CA PRO A 4 -5.42 12.97 13.05
C PRO A 4 -5.24 11.50 12.63
N ILE A 5 -5.43 11.23 11.33
CA ILE A 5 -5.20 9.89 10.77
C ILE A 5 -3.74 9.81 10.34
N ASP A 6 -2.90 9.06 11.03
CA ASP A 6 -1.48 8.99 10.68
C ASP A 6 -1.24 8.19 9.39
N ALA A 7 -1.97 7.09 9.21
CA ALA A 7 -1.93 6.30 7.98
C ALA A 7 -3.22 5.49 7.78
N ALA A 8 -3.53 5.13 6.53
CA ALA A 8 -4.68 4.33 6.17
C ALA A 8 -4.33 3.19 5.21
N PHE A 9 -5.01 2.06 5.35
CA PHE A 9 -4.99 0.98 4.35
C PHE A 9 -6.30 0.99 3.56
N VAL A 10 -6.22 1.18 2.24
CA VAL A 10 -7.39 1.29 1.34
C VAL A 10 -7.54 0.01 0.53
N GLY A 11 -8.36 -0.90 1.06
CA GLY A 11 -8.65 -2.22 0.50
C GLY A 11 -10.01 -2.32 -0.21
N VAL A 12 -10.36 -1.35 -1.06
CA VAL A 12 -11.62 -1.32 -1.84
C VAL A 12 -11.34 -1.39 -3.34
N ASN A 13 -12.37 -1.42 -4.18
CA ASN A 13 -12.17 -1.43 -5.64
C ASN A 13 -11.51 -0.13 -6.16
N ARG A 14 -11.00 -0.17 -7.40
CA ARG A 14 -10.24 0.93 -8.02
C ARG A 14 -10.98 2.26 -8.09
N VAL A 15 -12.30 2.26 -8.28
CA VAL A 15 -13.11 3.49 -8.37
C VAL A 15 -13.31 4.07 -6.97
N ALA A 16 -13.75 3.26 -6.01
CA ALA A 16 -13.95 3.69 -4.63
C ALA A 16 -12.63 4.14 -3.96
N THR A 17 -11.50 3.57 -4.36
CA THR A 17 -10.17 3.97 -3.88
C THR A 17 -9.92 5.46 -4.11
N ILE A 18 -10.28 5.99 -5.28
CA ILE A 18 -10.08 7.42 -5.61
C ILE A 18 -10.86 8.32 -4.66
N ASP A 19 -12.14 8.00 -4.44
CA ASP A 19 -13.02 8.78 -3.56
C ASP A 19 -12.51 8.79 -2.11
N ILE A 20 -12.04 7.63 -1.63
CA ILE A 20 -11.48 7.51 -0.28
C ILE A 20 -10.17 8.28 -0.16
N ILE A 21 -9.29 8.21 -1.16
CA ILE A 21 -8.02 8.95 -1.17
C ILE A 21 -8.26 10.46 -1.16
N SER A 22 -9.26 10.94 -1.91
CA SER A 22 -9.68 12.35 -1.86
C SER A 22 -10.12 12.77 -0.45
N GLN A 23 -10.89 11.91 0.23
CA GLN A 23 -11.36 12.17 1.59
C GLN A 23 -10.23 12.16 2.62
N LEU A 24 -9.31 11.19 2.53
CA LEU A 24 -8.13 11.09 3.40
C LEU A 24 -7.21 12.30 3.22
N SER A 25 -6.97 12.73 1.97
CA SER A 25 -6.17 13.92 1.68
C SER A 25 -6.80 15.18 2.28
N LYS A 26 -8.11 15.38 2.12
CA LYS A 26 -8.86 16.50 2.75
C LYS A 26 -8.85 16.45 4.28
N ALA A 27 -8.74 15.25 4.86
CA ALA A 27 -8.63 15.05 6.29
C ALA A 27 -7.20 15.25 6.84
N ASN A 28 -6.23 15.60 5.98
CA ASN A 28 -4.80 15.67 6.31
C ASN A 28 -4.26 14.36 6.89
N CYS A 29 -4.63 13.23 6.28
CA CYS A 29 -4.05 11.94 6.62
C CYS A 29 -2.53 11.94 6.34
N GLY A 30 -1.73 11.30 7.20
CA GLY A 30 -0.28 11.24 7.05
C GLY A 30 0.19 10.39 5.87
N GLY A 31 -0.62 9.42 5.42
CA GLY A 31 -0.39 8.67 4.20
C GLY A 31 -1.37 7.51 3.99
N ALA A 32 -1.31 6.84 2.84
CA ALA A 32 -2.17 5.68 2.57
C ALA A 32 -1.50 4.59 1.73
N VAL A 33 -1.87 3.34 1.96
CA VAL A 33 -1.60 2.20 1.06
C VAL A 33 -2.82 1.97 0.17
N CYS A 34 -2.62 1.96 -1.14
CA CYS A 34 -3.64 1.69 -2.14
C CYS A 34 -3.51 0.25 -2.65
N PHE A 35 -4.35 -0.65 -2.14
CA PHE A 35 -4.29 -2.07 -2.48
C PHE A 35 -4.89 -2.41 -3.85
N ALA A 36 -5.86 -1.61 -4.30
CA ALA A 36 -6.59 -1.86 -5.54
C ALA A 36 -5.68 -1.97 -6.77
N SER A 37 -5.93 -2.97 -7.60
CA SER A 37 -5.37 -3.12 -8.95
C SER A 37 -6.34 -2.60 -10.02
N GLY A 38 -5.93 -2.64 -11.29
CA GLY A 38 -6.69 -2.17 -12.43
C GLY A 38 -6.38 -0.72 -12.84
N PHE A 39 -5.17 -0.25 -12.58
CA PHE A 39 -4.66 1.07 -12.97
C PHE A 39 -3.69 0.93 -14.16
N SER A 40 -2.57 1.66 -14.18
CA SER A 40 -1.62 1.64 -15.32
C SER A 40 -0.95 0.29 -15.53
N GLU A 41 -1.01 -0.64 -14.57
CA GLU A 41 -0.51 -1.99 -14.76
C GLU A 41 -1.43 -2.85 -15.63
N ALA A 42 -2.71 -2.45 -15.76
CA ALA A 42 -3.76 -3.24 -16.41
C ALA A 42 -4.25 -2.64 -17.73
N VAL A 43 -3.53 -1.68 -18.33
CA VAL A 43 -3.99 -0.95 -19.53
C VAL A 43 -4.25 -1.84 -20.74
N SER A 44 -3.59 -3.01 -20.81
CA SER A 44 -3.86 -4.01 -21.86
C SER A 44 -5.26 -4.60 -21.80
N GLU A 45 -5.88 -4.59 -20.62
CA GLU A 45 -7.21 -5.16 -20.35
C GLU A 45 -8.25 -4.05 -20.11
N LEU A 46 -7.84 -2.96 -19.45
CA LEU A 46 -8.67 -1.85 -19.01
C LEU A 46 -8.13 -0.55 -19.58
N LYS A 47 -8.72 -0.09 -20.68
CA LYS A 47 -8.24 1.09 -21.44
C LYS A 47 -8.19 2.39 -20.62
N ASP A 48 -8.92 2.46 -19.52
CA ASP A 48 -9.00 3.61 -18.61
C ASP A 48 -7.93 3.59 -17.51
N GLY A 49 -7.04 2.59 -17.47
CA GLY A 49 -6.08 2.38 -16.39
C GLY A 49 -5.14 3.57 -16.12
N ASP A 50 -4.58 4.17 -17.18
CA ASP A 50 -3.67 5.31 -17.07
C ASP A 50 -4.40 6.57 -16.55
N GLU A 51 -5.54 6.90 -17.15
CA GLU A 51 -6.38 8.04 -16.75
C GLU A 51 -6.84 7.92 -15.28
N LEU A 52 -7.18 6.70 -14.87
CA LEU A 52 -7.60 6.41 -13.50
C LEU A 52 -6.44 6.59 -12.50
N GLN A 53 -5.22 6.23 -12.90
CA GLN A 53 -4.03 6.43 -12.06
C GLN A 53 -3.65 7.90 -11.94
N GLU A 54 -3.71 8.66 -13.04
CA GLU A 54 -3.53 10.10 -12.99
C GLU A 54 -4.56 10.77 -12.07
N THR A 55 -5.81 10.34 -12.15
CA THR A 55 -6.88 10.81 -11.27
C THR A 55 -6.58 10.49 -9.81
N LEU A 56 -6.11 9.27 -9.51
CA LEU A 56 -5.70 8.87 -8.17
C LEU A 56 -4.58 9.77 -7.61
N ILE A 57 -3.54 10.02 -8.40
CA ILE A 57 -2.40 10.89 -8.01
C ILE A 57 -2.89 12.31 -7.74
N ASN A 58 -3.75 12.84 -8.62
CA ASN A 58 -4.33 14.17 -8.47
C ASN A 58 -5.18 14.29 -7.19
N MET A 59 -5.97 13.26 -6.86
CA MET A 59 -6.80 13.25 -5.64
C MET A 59 -5.99 13.06 -4.36
N ALA A 60 -4.86 12.35 -4.42
CA ALA A 60 -3.93 12.25 -3.30
C ALA A 60 -3.28 13.61 -3.01
N GLY A 61 -2.92 14.37 -4.05
CA GLY A 61 -2.30 15.68 -3.94
C GLY A 61 -0.94 15.58 -3.24
N LYS A 62 -0.80 16.23 -2.08
CA LYS A 62 0.44 16.17 -1.28
C LYS A 62 0.49 15.00 -0.30
N MET A 63 -0.62 14.30 -0.09
CA MET A 63 -0.65 13.15 0.80
C MET A 63 0.14 12.01 0.17
N PRO A 64 1.16 11.45 0.83
CA PRO A 64 1.93 10.34 0.27
C PRO A 64 1.06 9.08 0.17
N ILE A 65 1.19 8.37 -0.94
CA ILE A 65 0.53 7.08 -1.15
C ILE A 65 1.55 6.01 -1.58
N LEU A 66 1.33 4.78 -1.13
CA LEU A 66 2.01 3.59 -1.64
C LEU A 66 1.04 2.83 -2.55
N GLY A 67 1.39 2.71 -3.83
CA GLY A 67 0.56 2.07 -4.85
C GLY A 67 0.21 3.01 -6.01
N PRO A 68 -0.85 2.70 -6.79
CA PRO A 68 -1.80 1.60 -6.59
C PRO A 68 -1.18 0.21 -6.83
N ASN A 69 -1.99 -0.84 -6.71
CA ASN A 69 -1.56 -2.24 -6.81
C ASN A 69 -0.37 -2.57 -5.88
N CYS A 70 -0.43 -2.06 -4.66
CA CYS A 70 0.61 -2.29 -3.65
C CYS A 70 0.04 -3.11 -2.50
N TYR A 71 0.73 -4.20 -2.15
CA TYR A 71 0.33 -5.04 -1.02
C TYR A 71 0.48 -4.35 0.33
N GLY A 72 1.40 -3.38 0.42
CA GLY A 72 1.58 -2.52 1.57
C GLY A 72 2.97 -2.59 2.18
N ILE A 73 3.05 -2.38 3.49
CA ILE A 73 4.31 -2.23 4.22
C ILE A 73 4.23 -2.90 5.59
N ILE A 74 5.35 -3.51 5.99
CA ILE A 74 5.56 -4.08 7.32
C ILE A 74 6.85 -3.46 7.90
N ASN A 75 6.79 -3.00 9.14
CA ASN A 75 7.93 -2.50 9.90
C ASN A 75 8.12 -3.35 11.16
N TYR A 76 9.12 -4.22 11.12
CA TYR A 76 9.46 -5.13 12.22
C TYR A 76 10.14 -4.43 13.41
N PHE A 77 10.67 -3.21 13.26
CA PHE A 77 11.27 -2.49 14.38
C PHE A 77 10.21 -1.96 15.36
N ASP A 78 9.11 -1.45 14.81
CA ASP A 78 8.03 -0.82 15.59
C ASP A 78 6.78 -1.69 15.73
N ASN A 79 6.81 -2.94 15.22
CA ASN A 79 5.62 -3.80 15.11
C ASN A 79 4.44 -3.11 14.40
N PHE A 80 4.75 -2.35 13.35
CA PHE A 80 3.75 -1.63 12.57
C PHE A 80 3.48 -2.36 11.25
N CYS A 81 2.21 -2.39 10.82
CA CYS A 81 1.78 -3.17 9.67
C CYS A 81 0.58 -2.51 8.99
N LEU A 82 0.73 -2.18 7.70
CA LEU A 82 -0.37 -1.84 6.79
C LEU A 82 -0.31 -2.84 5.63
N TRP A 83 -0.81 -4.03 5.90
CA TRP A 83 -0.66 -5.21 5.07
C TRP A 83 -1.91 -6.10 5.26
N PRO A 84 -2.52 -6.64 4.21
CA PRO A 84 -3.83 -7.28 4.30
C PRO A 84 -3.80 -8.76 4.73
N ASP A 85 -2.61 -9.38 4.85
CA ASP A 85 -2.47 -10.83 5.05
C ASP A 85 -1.46 -11.18 6.17
N GLN A 86 -1.24 -12.47 6.39
CA GLN A 86 -0.26 -12.97 7.35
C GLN A 86 1.18 -12.74 6.86
N HIS A 87 2.09 -12.60 7.81
CA HIS A 87 3.54 -12.60 7.58
C HIS A 87 4.24 -13.40 8.69
N GLY A 88 5.40 -13.99 8.39
CA GLY A 88 6.18 -14.81 9.31
C GLY A 88 7.22 -14.05 10.14
N GLY A 89 7.43 -12.75 9.86
CA GLY A 89 8.45 -11.96 10.56
C GLY A 89 8.13 -11.64 12.02
N GLN A 90 9.18 -11.35 12.80
CA GLN A 90 9.12 -11.01 14.21
C GLN A 90 9.80 -9.67 14.46
N LYS A 91 9.57 -9.08 15.65
CA LYS A 91 10.26 -7.86 16.05
C LYS A 91 11.77 -8.07 16.04
N VAL A 92 12.52 -7.13 15.46
CA VAL A 92 13.99 -7.15 15.42
C VAL A 92 14.56 -5.78 15.81
N ASP A 93 15.77 -5.76 16.37
CA ASP A 93 16.48 -4.53 16.73
C ASP A 93 17.45 -4.06 15.63
N SER A 94 17.74 -4.91 14.63
CA SER A 94 18.57 -4.59 13.46
C SER A 94 18.12 -5.40 12.23
N GLY A 95 18.38 -4.88 11.02
CA GLY A 95 17.99 -5.55 9.78
C GLY A 95 18.23 -4.69 8.54
N VAL A 96 17.61 -5.09 7.43
CA VAL A 96 17.67 -4.37 6.15
C VAL A 96 16.27 -3.95 5.70
N ALA A 97 16.18 -2.82 4.98
CA ALA A 97 14.96 -2.45 4.28
C ALA A 97 14.92 -3.14 2.92
N VAL A 98 13.86 -3.90 2.66
CA VAL A 98 13.62 -4.54 1.36
C VAL A 98 12.48 -3.79 0.66
N ILE A 99 12.72 -3.34 -0.57
CA ILE A 99 11.74 -2.67 -1.41
C ILE A 99 11.66 -3.43 -2.73
N THR A 100 10.45 -3.79 -3.15
CA THR A 100 10.22 -4.51 -4.40
C THR A 100 8.94 -4.03 -5.06
N GLN A 101 8.92 -4.06 -6.40
CA GLN A 101 7.72 -3.77 -7.20
C GLN A 101 6.84 -5.01 -7.41
N SER A 102 7.24 -6.18 -6.89
CA SER A 102 6.43 -7.40 -6.94
C SER A 102 5.91 -7.77 -5.55
N SER A 103 4.62 -7.49 -5.33
CA SER A 103 3.89 -7.91 -4.14
C SER A 103 4.05 -9.40 -3.85
N ASN A 104 3.99 -10.24 -4.88
CA ASN A 104 4.12 -11.69 -4.72
C ASN A 104 5.51 -12.10 -4.21
N ILE A 105 6.58 -11.47 -4.71
CA ILE A 105 7.94 -11.73 -4.19
C ILE A 105 8.01 -11.33 -2.71
N MET A 106 7.50 -10.16 -2.34
CA MET A 106 7.53 -9.71 -0.95
C MET A 106 6.75 -10.66 -0.03
N ILE A 107 5.53 -11.06 -0.41
CA ILE A 107 4.72 -12.01 0.38
C ILE A 107 5.49 -13.31 0.62
N ASN A 108 6.08 -13.89 -0.43
CA ASN A 108 6.86 -15.13 -0.30
C ASN A 108 8.06 -14.94 0.63
N LEU A 109 8.80 -13.82 0.50
CA LEU A 109 9.92 -13.51 1.39
C LEU A 109 9.48 -13.37 2.85
N THR A 110 8.33 -12.75 3.11
CA THR A 110 7.82 -12.57 4.48
C THR A 110 7.38 -13.87 5.14
N MET A 111 7.06 -14.90 4.35
CA MET A 111 6.58 -16.20 4.83
C MET A 111 7.67 -17.27 4.83
N GLN A 112 8.86 -17.00 4.27
CA GLN A 112 9.98 -17.91 4.41
C GLN A 112 10.39 -17.99 5.88
N LYS A 113 10.26 -19.20 6.45
CA LYS A 113 11.04 -19.58 7.63
C LYS A 113 12.47 -19.80 7.17
N GLU A 114 13.43 -19.48 8.03
CA GLU A 114 14.83 -19.77 7.76
C GLU A 114 14.97 -21.23 7.31
N VAL A 115 15.39 -21.43 6.06
CA VAL A 115 15.89 -22.70 5.57
C VAL A 115 17.41 -22.59 5.57
N CYS A 116 17.99 -22.59 6.77
CA CYS A 116 19.40 -22.92 6.94
C CYS A 116 19.63 -23.43 8.37
N PRO A 117 20.31 -24.59 8.56
CA PRO A 117 20.60 -25.18 9.86
C PRO A 117 21.61 -24.38 10.69
#